data_AF-X1RIG5-F1
#
_entry.id   AF-X1RIG5-F1
#
_cell.length_a   1.000
_cell.length_b   1.000
_cell.length_c   1.000
_cell.angle_alpha   90.00
_cell.angle_beta   90.00
_cell.angle_gamma   90.00
#
_symmetry.space_group_name_H-M   'P 1'
#
loop_
_entity.id
_entity.type
_entity.pdbx_description
1 polymer ?
#
loop_
_entity_poly.entity_id
_entity_poly.type
_entity_poly.pdbx_seq_one_letter_code
_entity_poly.pdbx_strand_id
1 'polypeptide(L)'
;TEVNYPLQIKISFKNTGNVVAKPQIAVEISSNGAIVDSVSFEDTKIKPEKIEVIPVEWDTTGRQAGNYSAHVVVSLGGTNIGEKGLEFAILPLGTLSRSGMLTEISLQGEPKQASLVSILATFVNTGQIDTRAKFTGEVYCNGDLIDVIESGEILIAVGESGVLKSYLRLENSGNYQINGYINFDL
;
A
#
# COMPACT_ATOMS: atom_id res chain seq x y z
N THR A 1 -1.17 -10.72 -10.18
CA THR A 1 -1.31 -9.29 -10.53
C THR A 1 -1.74 -9.16 -11.98
N GLU A 2 -2.10 -7.96 -12.44
CA GLU A 2 -2.36 -7.63 -13.84
C GLU A 2 -1.24 -6.78 -14.44
N VAL A 3 -1.24 -6.65 -15.78
CA VAL A 3 -0.38 -5.70 -16.49
C VAL A 3 -0.59 -4.28 -15.95
N ASN A 4 0.51 -3.55 -15.71
CA ASN A 4 0.56 -2.20 -15.13
C ASN A 4 0.13 -2.10 -13.66
N TYR A 5 -0.18 -3.21 -12.98
CA TYR A 5 -0.43 -3.23 -11.55
C TYR A 5 0.77 -3.84 -10.81
N PRO A 6 1.30 -3.16 -9.78
CA PRO A 6 2.48 -3.63 -9.08
C PRO A 6 2.25 -5.00 -8.46
N LEU A 7 3.30 -5.82 -8.44
CA LEU A 7 3.31 -7.07 -7.70
C LEU A 7 3.91 -6.84 -6.31
N GLN A 8 3.19 -7.21 -5.26
CA GLN A 8 3.77 -7.30 -3.91
C GLN A 8 4.32 -8.69 -3.63
N ILE A 9 5.63 -8.76 -3.39
CA ILE A 9 6.30 -9.95 -2.88
C ILE A 9 6.46 -9.75 -1.37
N LYS A 10 5.84 -10.62 -0.57
CA LYS A 10 5.81 -10.51 0.89
C LYS A 10 6.84 -11.46 1.53
N ILE A 11 7.83 -10.90 2.22
CA ILE A 11 8.87 -11.65 2.91
C ILE A 11 8.55 -11.64 4.41
N SER A 12 8.26 -12.80 5.00
CA SER A 12 8.13 -12.94 6.46
C SER A 12 9.52 -13.14 7.07
N PHE A 13 10.00 -12.17 7.83
CA PHE A 13 11.32 -12.20 8.46
C PHE A 13 11.20 -12.27 9.98
N LYS A 14 11.91 -13.21 10.60
CA LYS A 14 12.03 -13.32 12.06
C LYS A 14 13.45 -12.97 12.50
N ASN A 15 13.58 -11.97 13.37
CA ASN A 15 14.86 -11.67 14.02
C ASN A 15 15.01 -12.51 15.30
N THR A 16 15.87 -13.52 15.27
CA THR A 16 16.21 -14.37 16.42
C THR A 16 17.49 -13.94 17.14
N GLY A 17 18.06 -12.79 16.75
CA GLY A 17 19.25 -12.22 17.36
C GLY A 17 18.91 -11.24 18.50
N ASN A 18 19.95 -10.74 19.16
CA ASN A 18 19.84 -9.76 20.24
C ASN A 18 20.01 -8.29 19.79
N VAL A 19 20.26 -8.04 18.50
CA VAL A 19 20.40 -6.69 17.92
C VAL A 19 19.35 -6.44 16.84
N VAL A 20 19.08 -5.16 16.52
CA VAL A 20 18.17 -4.79 15.43
C VAL A 20 18.75 -5.28 14.10
N ALA A 21 17.97 -6.04 13.35
CA ALA A 21 18.33 -6.53 12.02
C ALA A 21 17.85 -5.55 10.94
N LYS A 22 18.66 -5.35 9.90
CA LYS A 22 18.32 -4.61 8.68
C LYS A 22 18.62 -5.55 7.49
N PRO A 23 17.68 -6.44 7.11
CA PRO A 23 17.91 -7.36 5.99
C PRO A 23 17.93 -6.61 4.65
N GLN A 24 18.75 -7.10 3.74
CA GLN A 24 18.77 -6.70 2.34
C GLN A 24 18.06 -7.78 1.53
N ILE A 25 17.09 -7.39 0.72
CA ILE A 25 16.31 -8.29 -0.13
C ILE A 25 16.64 -7.94 -1.57
N ALA A 26 17.04 -8.94 -2.35
CA ALA A 26 17.18 -8.84 -3.79
C ALA A 26 16.17 -9.79 -4.45
N VAL A 27 15.50 -9.31 -5.48
CA VAL A 27 14.54 -10.07 -6.27
C VAL A 27 14.93 -9.99 -7.72
N GLU A 28 15.21 -11.12 -8.34
CA GLU A 28 15.39 -11.23 -9.79
C GLU A 28 14.11 -11.77 -10.41
N ILE A 29 13.60 -11.08 -11.43
CA ILE A 29 12.39 -11.49 -12.14
C ILE A 29 12.77 -12.05 -13.50
N SER A 30 12.26 -13.23 -13.81
CA SER A 30 12.50 -13.92 -15.06
C SER A 30 11.21 -14.21 -15.82
N SER A 31 11.30 -14.21 -17.16
CA SER A 31 10.26 -14.69 -18.06
C SER A 31 10.89 -15.54 -19.15
N ASN A 32 10.31 -16.69 -19.45
CA ASN A 32 10.84 -17.65 -20.42
C ASN A 32 12.33 -18.01 -20.19
N GLY A 33 12.75 -18.07 -18.93
CA GLY A 33 14.12 -18.40 -18.53
C GLY A 33 15.14 -17.27 -18.65
N ALA A 34 14.75 -16.07 -19.09
CA ALA A 34 15.61 -14.89 -19.12
C ALA A 34 15.23 -13.89 -18.02
N ILE A 35 16.22 -13.29 -17.37
CA ILE A 35 16.01 -12.20 -16.42
C ILE A 35 15.49 -10.97 -17.19
N VAL A 36 14.36 -10.44 -16.74
CA VAL A 36 13.69 -9.28 -17.35
C VAL A 36 13.69 -8.05 -16.44
N ASP A 37 13.95 -8.25 -15.14
CA ASP A 37 14.05 -7.17 -14.16
C ASP A 37 14.74 -7.62 -12.87
N SER A 38 15.12 -6.66 -12.03
CA SER A 38 15.59 -6.89 -10.67
C SER A 38 15.20 -5.75 -9.74
N VAL A 39 14.79 -6.08 -8.51
CA VAL A 39 14.45 -5.10 -7.46
C VAL A 39 15.25 -5.39 -6.20
N SER A 40 15.74 -4.36 -5.52
CA SER A 40 16.40 -4.49 -4.22
C SER A 40 15.73 -3.61 -3.17
N PHE A 41 15.65 -4.10 -1.94
CA PHE A 41 15.05 -3.39 -0.82
C PHE A 41 15.86 -3.60 0.46
N GLU A 42 16.06 -2.56 1.26
CA GLU A 42 16.80 -2.68 2.53
C GLU A 42 16.29 -1.81 3.69
N ASP A 43 15.14 -1.13 3.59
CA ASP A 43 14.82 -0.08 4.56
C ASP A 43 14.22 -0.55 5.90
N THR A 44 13.74 -1.81 5.97
CA THR A 44 13.05 -2.30 7.17
C THR A 44 14.01 -2.66 8.31
N LYS A 45 13.77 -2.09 9.49
CA LYS A 45 14.46 -2.43 10.74
C LYS A 45 13.60 -3.34 11.60
N ILE A 46 14.12 -4.51 11.96
CA ILE A 46 13.40 -5.54 12.71
C ILE A 46 14.02 -5.70 14.09
N LYS A 47 13.23 -5.43 15.13
CA LYS A 47 13.67 -5.55 16.53
C LYS A 47 13.92 -7.01 16.92
N PRO A 48 14.77 -7.28 17.93
CA PRO A 48 14.95 -8.61 18.49
C PRO A 48 13.64 -9.32 18.81
N GLU A 49 13.58 -10.63 18.54
CA GLU A 49 12.43 -11.52 18.78
C GLU A 49 11.13 -11.11 18.07
N LYS A 50 11.20 -10.20 17.09
CA LYS A 50 10.05 -9.81 16.28
C LYS A 50 10.01 -10.52 14.94
N ILE A 51 8.78 -10.72 14.49
CA ILE A 51 8.44 -11.16 13.13
C ILE A 51 7.82 -9.96 12.45
N GLU A 52 8.33 -9.61 11.27
CA GLU A 52 7.80 -8.54 10.44
C GLU A 52 7.60 -9.07 9.02
N VAL A 53 6.55 -8.59 8.35
CA VAL A 53 6.34 -8.83 6.92
C VAL A 53 6.89 -7.64 6.16
N ILE A 54 7.89 -7.88 5.31
CA ILE A 54 8.50 -6.87 4.46
C ILE A 54 7.86 -6.99 3.06
N PRO A 55 7.07 -6.01 2.61
CA PRO A 55 6.58 -5.97 1.24
C PRO A 55 7.67 -5.40 0.32
N VAL A 56 7.98 -6.12 -0.75
CA VAL A 56 8.81 -5.64 -1.87
C VAL A 56 7.90 -5.48 -3.07
N GLU A 57 7.81 -4.26 -3.59
CA GLU A 57 6.98 -3.94 -4.75
C GLU A 57 7.81 -4.06 -6.03
N TRP A 58 7.27 -4.75 -7.03
CA TRP A 58 7.80 -4.77 -8.39
C TRP A 58 6.82 -4.07 -9.34
N ASP A 59 7.29 -3.03 -10.02
CA ASP A 59 6.53 -2.32 -11.03
C ASP A 59 6.40 -3.15 -12.31
N THR A 60 5.17 -3.48 -12.68
CA THR A 60 4.86 -4.28 -13.88
C THR A 60 4.51 -3.42 -15.09
N THR A 61 4.71 -2.10 -15.01
CA THR A 61 4.44 -1.18 -16.12
C THR A 61 5.23 -1.60 -17.36
N GLY A 62 4.53 -1.73 -18.48
CA GLY A 62 5.13 -2.15 -19.76
C GLY A 62 5.51 -3.63 -19.85
N ARG A 63 5.19 -4.45 -18.83
CA ARG A 63 5.36 -5.90 -18.89
C ARG A 63 4.16 -6.55 -19.58
N GLN A 64 4.39 -7.69 -20.22
CA GLN A 64 3.33 -8.41 -20.93
C GLN A 64 2.62 -9.40 -19.99
N ALA A 65 1.38 -9.74 -20.32
CA ALA A 65 0.72 -10.86 -19.65
C ALA A 65 1.45 -12.17 -19.97
N GLY A 66 1.54 -13.06 -18.99
CA GLY A 66 2.26 -14.33 -19.12
C GLY A 66 2.76 -14.88 -17.79
N ASN A 67 3.51 -15.98 -17.89
CA ASN A 67 4.14 -16.63 -16.74
C ASN A 67 5.52 -16.02 -16.46
N TYR A 68 5.80 -15.84 -15.18
CA TYR A 68 7.02 -15.28 -14.65
C TYR A 68 7.50 -16.09 -13.46
N SER A 69 8.77 -15.93 -13.12
CA SER A 69 9.34 -16.40 -11.87
C SER A 69 10.09 -15.30 -11.16
N ALA A 70 10.05 -15.30 -9.82
CA ALA A 70 10.84 -14.44 -8.96
C ALA A 70 11.83 -15.31 -8.19
N HIS A 71 13.11 -14.96 -8.24
CA HIS A 71 14.14 -15.51 -7.37
C HIS A 71 14.46 -14.47 -6.30
N VAL A 72 14.06 -14.76 -5.06
CA VAL A 72 14.22 -13.87 -3.92
C VAL A 72 15.41 -14.33 -3.09
N VAL A 73 16.35 -13.43 -2.82
CA VAL A 73 17.51 -13.65 -1.95
C VAL A 73 17.44 -12.65 -0.80
N VAL A 74 17.62 -13.14 0.43
CA VAL A 74 17.65 -12.33 1.64
C VAL A 74 19.03 -12.43 2.26
N SER A 75 19.66 -11.28 2.49
CA SER A 75 20.99 -11.17 3.07
C SER A 75 20.96 -10.32 4.35
N LEU A 76 21.85 -10.64 5.29
CA LEU A 76 22.06 -9.85 6.50
C LEU A 76 23.57 -9.67 6.72
N GLY A 77 24.03 -8.42 6.79
CA GLY A 77 25.45 -8.12 6.94
C GLY A 77 26.31 -8.68 5.80
N GLY A 78 25.80 -8.68 4.56
CA GLY A 78 26.47 -9.23 3.39
C GLY A 78 26.45 -10.76 3.26
N THR A 79 25.83 -11.47 4.21
CA THR A 79 25.70 -12.94 4.16
C THR A 79 24.30 -13.33 3.71
N ASN A 80 24.18 -14.21 2.70
CA ASN A 80 22.91 -14.81 2.31
C ASN A 80 22.39 -15.70 3.46
N ILE A 81 21.18 -15.42 3.93
CA ILE A 81 20.52 -16.13 5.02
C ILE A 81 19.28 -16.91 4.55
N GLY A 82 18.91 -16.80 3.27
CA GLY A 82 17.83 -17.55 2.68
C GLY A 82 17.49 -17.09 1.26
N GLU A 83 17.02 -18.03 0.45
CA GLU A 83 16.56 -17.78 -0.90
C GLU A 83 15.30 -18.60 -1.23
N LYS A 84 14.49 -18.11 -2.16
CA LYS A 84 13.27 -18.78 -2.59
C LYS A 84 12.89 -18.41 -4.03
N GLY A 85 12.60 -19.43 -4.83
CA GLY A 85 11.93 -19.28 -6.12
C GLY A 85 10.40 -19.26 -5.97
N LEU A 86 9.74 -18.37 -6.70
CA LEU A 86 8.27 -18.27 -6.77
C LEU A 86 7.85 -18.19 -8.23
N GLU A 87 6.87 -19.00 -8.62
CA GLU A 87 6.22 -18.89 -9.93
C GLU A 87 4.92 -18.09 -9.80
N PHE A 88 4.64 -17.24 -10.78
CA PHE A 88 3.42 -16.43 -10.82
C PHE A 88 3.04 -16.06 -12.26
N ALA A 89 1.82 -15.54 -12.43
CA ALA A 89 1.35 -15.01 -13.70
C ALA A 89 1.00 -13.52 -13.58
N ILE A 90 1.35 -12.75 -14.62
CA ILE A 90 0.77 -11.44 -14.91
C ILE A 90 -0.42 -11.68 -15.82
N LEU A 91 -1.60 -11.27 -15.38
CA LEU A 91 -2.85 -11.43 -16.13
C LEU A 91 -3.11 -10.22 -17.04
N PRO A 92 -3.87 -10.40 -18.13
CA PRO A 92 -4.39 -9.27 -18.90
C PRO A 92 -5.17 -8.29 -18.00
N LEU A 93 -5.15 -7.02 -18.37
CA LEU A 93 -5.90 -5.98 -17.66
C LEU A 93 -7.41 -6.30 -17.63
N GLY A 94 -8.04 -6.15 -16.47
CA GLY A 94 -9.48 -6.39 -16.29
C GLY A 94 -9.88 -7.86 -16.09
N THR A 95 -8.91 -8.75 -15.85
CA THR A 95 -9.15 -10.15 -15.48
C THR A 95 -9.64 -10.30 -14.03
N LEU A 96 -9.11 -9.50 -13.11
CA LEU A 96 -9.39 -9.50 -11.68
C LEU A 96 -10.37 -8.38 -11.33
N SER A 97 -11.41 -8.72 -10.57
CA SER A 97 -12.39 -7.72 -10.14
C SER A 97 -11.79 -6.76 -9.11
N ARG A 98 -12.17 -5.48 -9.22
CA ARG A 98 -11.85 -4.45 -8.24
C ARG A 98 -13.12 -4.16 -7.45
N SER A 99 -12.96 -4.10 -6.14
CA SER A 99 -14.07 -3.82 -5.23
C SER A 99 -13.50 -3.34 -3.91
N GLY A 100 -14.23 -2.48 -3.23
CA GLY A 100 -13.88 -2.09 -1.88
C GLY A 100 -15.00 -1.33 -1.20
N MET A 101 -14.79 -1.09 0.09
CA MET A 101 -15.79 -0.50 0.95
C MET A 101 -15.13 0.57 1.83
N LEU A 102 -15.62 1.80 1.72
CA LEU A 102 -15.34 2.84 2.69
C LEU A 102 -16.18 2.56 3.94
N THR A 103 -15.53 2.11 5.01
CA THR A 103 -16.22 1.66 6.22
C THR A 103 -16.39 2.76 7.26
N GLU A 104 -15.50 3.76 7.24
CA GLU A 104 -15.49 4.82 8.23
C GLU A 104 -14.83 6.08 7.67
N ILE A 105 -15.37 7.25 8.01
CA ILE A 105 -14.67 8.52 7.98
C ILE A 105 -14.67 9.05 9.41
N SER A 106 -13.51 9.25 10.00
CA SER A 106 -13.35 9.75 11.37
C SER A 106 -12.38 10.92 11.45
N LEU A 107 -12.51 11.69 12.52
CA LEU A 107 -11.67 12.83 12.81
C LEU A 107 -10.69 12.47 13.92
N GLN A 108 -9.41 12.77 13.70
CA GLN A 108 -8.35 12.66 14.71
C GLN A 108 -7.83 14.06 15.04
N GLY A 109 -7.97 14.43 16.31
CA GLY A 109 -7.64 15.76 16.84
C GLY A 109 -8.84 16.40 17.53
N GLU A 110 -8.63 17.56 18.15
CA GLU A 110 -9.73 18.32 18.74
C GLU A 110 -10.28 19.35 17.73
N PRO A 111 -11.58 19.33 17.43
CA PRO A 111 -12.20 20.29 16.52
C PRO A 111 -12.37 21.64 17.22
N LYS A 112 -11.35 22.49 17.12
CA LYS A 112 -11.32 23.84 17.69
C LYS A 112 -11.16 24.84 16.55
N GLN A 113 -11.69 26.05 16.73
CA GLN A 113 -11.48 27.12 15.77
C GLN A 113 -9.98 27.37 15.57
N ALA A 114 -9.58 27.58 14.33
CA ALA A 114 -8.21 27.71 13.84
C ALA A 114 -7.30 26.49 14.11
N SER A 115 -7.85 25.30 14.41
CA SER A 115 -7.07 24.07 14.54
C SER A 115 -6.93 23.31 13.22
N LEU A 116 -5.84 22.55 13.10
CA LEU A 116 -5.64 21.57 12.03
C LEU A 116 -5.99 20.18 12.58
N VAL A 117 -6.91 19.50 11.91
CA VAL A 117 -7.34 18.14 12.27
C VAL A 117 -6.99 17.17 11.14
N SER A 118 -6.87 15.90 11.48
CA SER A 118 -6.71 14.82 10.50
C SER A 118 -8.05 14.17 10.21
N ILE A 119 -8.34 13.92 8.94
CA ILE A 119 -9.48 13.12 8.50
C ILE A 119 -8.95 11.75 8.08
N LEU A 120 -9.50 10.70 8.70
CA LEU A 120 -9.11 9.31 8.50
C LEU A 120 -10.25 8.58 7.79
N ALA A 121 -10.02 8.16 6.55
CA ALA A 121 -10.96 7.35 5.79
C ALA A 121 -10.47 5.90 5.78
N THR A 122 -11.22 4.99 6.38
CA THR A 122 -10.88 3.56 6.44
C THR A 122 -11.52 2.84 5.26
N PHE A 123 -10.68 2.23 4.42
CA PHE A 123 -11.11 1.49 3.23
C PHE A 123 -10.68 0.04 3.32
N VAL A 124 -11.59 -0.87 3.00
CA VAL A 124 -11.33 -2.31 2.91
C VAL A 124 -11.34 -2.73 1.44
N ASN A 125 -10.24 -3.32 0.97
CA ASN A 125 -10.18 -3.90 -0.38
C ASN A 125 -10.87 -5.28 -0.38
N THR A 126 -12.01 -5.36 -1.05
CA THR A 126 -12.83 -6.58 -1.18
C THR A 126 -12.73 -7.21 -2.57
N GLY A 127 -11.88 -6.66 -3.44
CA GLY A 127 -11.62 -7.16 -4.79
C GLY A 127 -10.66 -8.34 -4.82
N GLN A 128 -10.12 -8.61 -6.00
CA GLN A 128 -9.22 -9.73 -6.29
C GLN A 128 -7.79 -9.29 -6.60
N ILE A 129 -7.52 -7.98 -6.59
CA ILE A 129 -6.20 -7.40 -6.87
C ILE A 129 -5.85 -6.32 -5.85
N ASP A 130 -4.56 -6.23 -5.51
CA ASP A 130 -4.03 -5.12 -4.71
C ASP A 130 -4.33 -3.81 -5.44
N THR A 131 -4.85 -2.82 -4.74
CA THR A 131 -5.45 -1.64 -5.36
C THR A 131 -4.89 -0.37 -4.75
N ARG A 132 -4.46 0.57 -5.61
CA ARG A 132 -4.13 1.94 -5.18
C ARG A 132 -5.44 2.69 -4.92
N ALA A 133 -5.55 3.26 -3.73
CA ALA A 133 -6.73 3.99 -3.29
C ALA A 133 -6.36 5.43 -2.93
N LYS A 134 -7.26 6.36 -3.26
CA LYS A 134 -7.20 7.77 -2.87
C LYS A 134 -8.55 8.23 -2.31
N PHE A 135 -8.54 8.93 -1.20
CA PHE A 135 -9.73 9.53 -0.62
C PHE A 135 -9.93 10.94 -1.16
N THR A 136 -11.16 11.26 -1.53
CA THR A 136 -11.62 12.60 -1.86
C THR A 136 -12.85 12.92 -1.01
N GLY A 137 -12.82 14.05 -0.31
CA GLY A 137 -13.89 14.49 0.58
C GLY A 137 -14.29 15.93 0.34
N GLU A 138 -15.57 16.19 0.23
CA GLU A 138 -16.15 17.53 0.24
C GLU A 138 -16.43 17.96 1.69
N VAL A 139 -16.03 19.17 2.04
CA VAL A 139 -16.17 19.72 3.39
C VAL A 139 -17.15 20.87 3.39
N TYR A 140 -18.18 20.74 4.20
CA TYR A 140 -19.23 21.73 4.38
C TYR A 140 -19.18 22.34 5.78
N CYS A 141 -19.43 23.64 5.90
CA CYS A 141 -19.64 24.31 7.19
C CYS A 141 -20.97 25.05 7.17
N ASN A 142 -21.87 24.69 8.09
CA ASN A 142 -23.23 25.24 8.16
C ASN A 142 -24.03 25.14 6.83
N GLY A 143 -23.71 24.14 6.01
CA GLY A 143 -24.38 23.88 4.72
C GLY A 143 -23.64 24.40 3.49
N ASP A 144 -22.65 25.28 3.65
CA ASP A 144 -21.86 25.82 2.54
C ASP A 144 -20.63 24.96 2.29
N LEU A 145 -20.34 24.65 1.02
CA LEU A 145 -19.10 23.97 0.62
C LEU A 145 -17.92 24.92 0.83
N ILE A 146 -17.00 24.56 1.71
CA ILE A 146 -15.85 25.40 2.08
C ILE A 146 -14.52 24.85 1.59
N ASP A 147 -14.42 23.54 1.34
CA ASP A 147 -13.17 22.92 0.91
C ASP A 147 -13.38 21.54 0.26
N VAL A 148 -12.34 21.06 -0.43
CA VAL A 148 -12.21 19.68 -0.90
C VAL A 148 -10.86 19.15 -0.44
N ILE A 149 -10.90 18.08 0.36
CA ILE A 149 -9.71 17.43 0.91
C ILE A 149 -9.40 16.14 0.15
N GLU A 150 -8.11 15.90 -0.05
CA GLU A 150 -7.61 14.68 -0.68
C GLU A 150 -6.53 14.03 0.16
N SER A 151 -6.50 12.70 0.19
CA SER A 151 -5.35 11.96 0.74
C SER A 151 -4.26 11.77 -0.30
N GLY A 152 -3.08 11.33 0.16
CA GLY A 152 -2.15 10.62 -0.71
C GLY A 152 -2.72 9.28 -1.17
N GLU A 153 -2.12 8.71 -2.22
CA GLU A 153 -2.41 7.35 -2.67
C GLU A 153 -1.66 6.32 -1.83
N ILE A 154 -2.35 5.23 -1.48
CA ILE A 154 -1.73 4.07 -0.82
C ILE A 154 -2.17 2.79 -1.52
N LEU A 155 -1.27 1.80 -1.60
CA LEU A 155 -1.55 0.46 -2.10
C LEU A 155 -2.14 -0.40 -0.98
N ILE A 156 -3.35 -0.91 -1.18
CA ILE A 156 -4.08 -1.72 -0.20
C ILE A 156 -4.25 -3.12 -0.76
N ALA A 157 -3.67 -4.11 -0.06
CA ALA A 157 -3.67 -5.49 -0.52
C ALA A 157 -5.07 -6.12 -0.44
N VAL A 158 -5.28 -7.19 -1.23
CA VAL A 158 -6.53 -7.94 -1.23
C VAL A 158 -6.91 -8.41 0.19
N GLY A 159 -8.14 -8.10 0.62
CA GLY A 159 -8.68 -8.48 1.92
C GLY A 159 -8.19 -7.63 3.09
N GLU A 160 -7.25 -6.70 2.87
CA GLU A 160 -6.70 -5.82 3.90
C GLU A 160 -7.48 -4.49 4.00
N SER A 161 -7.27 -3.81 5.14
CA SER A 161 -7.78 -2.47 5.40
C SER A 161 -6.65 -1.44 5.37
N GLY A 162 -6.91 -0.28 4.76
CA GLY A 162 -6.00 0.85 4.72
C GLY A 162 -6.66 2.13 5.24
N VAL A 163 -5.86 2.98 5.88
CA VAL A 163 -6.32 4.28 6.39
C VAL A 163 -5.75 5.40 5.51
N LEU A 164 -6.63 6.06 4.77
CA LEU A 164 -6.30 7.20 3.93
C LEU A 164 -6.40 8.47 4.76
N LYS A 165 -5.27 9.17 4.92
CA LYS A 165 -5.16 10.34 5.77
C LYS A 165 -5.13 11.62 4.95
N SER A 166 -6.01 12.55 5.29
CA SER A 166 -6.02 13.93 4.79
C SER A 166 -6.08 14.91 5.96
N TYR A 167 -5.95 16.21 5.68
CA TYR A 167 -5.88 17.25 6.70
C TYR A 167 -6.88 18.36 6.38
N LEU A 168 -7.55 18.86 7.41
CA LEU A 168 -8.53 19.94 7.30
C LEU A 168 -8.23 21.02 8.34
N ARG A 169 -8.26 22.28 7.93
CA ARG A 169 -8.16 23.43 8.82
C ARG A 169 -9.55 23.97 9.15
N LEU A 170 -9.89 24.06 10.43
CA LEU A 170 -11.19 24.52 10.90
C LEU A 170 -11.19 26.03 11.14
N GLU A 171 -11.40 26.84 10.12
CA GLU A 171 -11.27 28.30 10.22
C GLU A 171 -12.40 28.97 11.03
N ASN A 172 -13.62 28.46 10.85
CA ASN A 172 -14.83 29.04 11.44
C ASN A 172 -15.42 28.11 12.49
N SER A 173 -16.07 28.69 13.50
CA SER A 173 -16.94 27.91 14.39
C SER A 173 -18.24 27.53 13.66
N GLY A 174 -18.71 26.30 13.84
CA GLY A 174 -19.92 25.83 13.17
C GLY A 174 -20.04 24.31 13.15
N ASN A 175 -21.09 23.84 12.48
CA ASN A 175 -21.27 22.42 12.22
C ASN A 175 -20.56 22.04 10.91
N TYR A 176 -19.56 21.17 11.02
CA TYR A 176 -18.84 20.64 9.87
C TYR A 176 -19.42 19.29 9.46
N GLN A 177 -19.67 19.14 8.16
CA GLN A 177 -20.06 17.88 7.55
C GLN A 177 -19.04 17.52 6.47
N ILE A 178 -18.62 16.26 6.46
CA ILE A 178 -17.70 15.73 5.44
C ILE A 178 -18.42 14.60 4.74
N ASN A 179 -18.55 14.72 3.42
CA ASN A 179 -19.02 13.65 2.55
C ASN A 179 -17.84 13.23 1.68
N GLY A 180 -17.57 11.94 1.55
CA GLY A 180 -16.41 11.51 0.78
C GLY A 180 -16.60 10.14 0.14
N TYR A 181 -15.70 9.86 -0.79
CA TYR A 181 -15.63 8.62 -1.53
C TYR A 181 -14.18 8.22 -1.73
N ILE A 182 -13.97 6.95 -2.07
CA ILE A 182 -12.65 6.42 -2.42
C ILE A 182 -12.61 6.23 -3.91
N ASN A 183 -11.61 6.83 -4.55
CA ASN A 183 -11.20 6.52 -5.91
C ASN A 183 -10.23 5.34 -5.84
N PHE A 184 -10.59 4.25 -6.50
CA PHE A 184 -9.80 3.03 -6.56
C PHE A 184 -9.81 2.45 -7.98
N ASP A 185 -9.32 3.23 -8.93
CA ASP A 185 -8.97 2.80 -10.30
C ASP A 185 -8.38 4.02 -11.05
N LEU A 186 -7.05 4.19 -11.01
CA LEU A 186 -6.34 5.11 -11.89
C LEU A 186 -5.28 4.34 -12.69
#